data_AF-A0A0Q6ETM9-F1
#
_entry.id   AF-A0A0Q6ETM9-F1
#
_cell.length_a   1.000
_cell.length_b   1.000
_cell.length_c   1.000
_cell.angle_alpha   90.00
_cell.angle_beta   90.00
_cell.angle_gamma   90.00
#
_symmetry.space_group_name_H-M   'P 1'
#
loop_
_entity.id
_entity.type
_entity.pdbx_description
1 polymer ?
#
loop_
_entity_poly.entity_id
_entity_poly.type
_entity_poly.pdbx_seq_one_letter_code
_entity_poly.pdbx_strand_id
1 'polypeptide(L)'
;MSDIDTVGIAGSRVRSFIERVEQLEQEIADLTEGKKEVFAEAKGEGFDVKILKEIIKLRKQDKDERDEHETLLDLYMRAMEEPEPVAKAA
;
A
#
# COMPACT_ATOMS: atom_id res chain seq x y z
N MET A 1 -18.55 42.09 -24.61
CA MET A 1 -18.95 40.73 -25.06
C MET A 1 -17.72 39.84 -24.88
N SER A 2 -17.33 39.65 -23.62
CA SER A 2 -15.97 39.21 -23.22
C SER A 2 -15.99 38.34 -21.96
N ASP A 3 -16.97 38.54 -21.08
CA ASP A 3 -17.02 37.86 -19.78
C ASP A 3 -17.88 36.57 -19.78
N ILE A 4 -18.77 36.42 -20.76
CA ILE A 4 -19.63 35.23 -20.89
C ILE A 4 -18.86 34.07 -21.55
N ASP A 5 -18.01 34.38 -22.53
CA ASP A 5 -17.24 33.37 -23.28
C ASP A 5 -16.13 32.76 -22.42
N THR A 6 -15.51 33.53 -21.53
CA THR A 6 -14.48 33.04 -20.58
C THR A 6 -15.08 32.13 -19.51
N VAL A 7 -16.24 32.46 -18.96
CA VAL A 7 -16.99 31.59 -18.02
C VAL A 7 -17.43 30.30 -18.70
N GLY A 8 -17.86 30.36 -19.97
CA GLY A 8 -18.22 29.19 -20.77
C GLY A 8 -17.04 28.23 -21.01
N ILE A 9 -15.87 28.76 -21.37
CA ILE A 9 -14.63 27.98 -21.58
C ILE A 9 -14.10 27.41 -20.25
N ALA A 10 -14.16 28.18 -19.16
CA ALA A 10 -13.78 27.69 -17.84
C ALA A 10 -14.71 26.56 -17.37
N GLY A 11 -16.02 26.71 -17.57
CA GLY A 11 -17.03 25.72 -17.22
C GLY A 11 -16.89 24.40 -17.99
N SER A 12 -16.57 24.44 -19.28
CA SER A 12 -16.35 23.22 -20.08
C SER A 12 -15.11 22.44 -19.62
N ARG A 13 -14.04 23.16 -19.23
CA ARG A 13 -12.82 22.54 -18.69
C ARG A 13 -13.04 21.94 -17.31
N VAL A 14 -13.77 22.62 -16.44
CA VAL A 14 -14.15 22.08 -15.11
C VAL A 14 -14.97 20.80 -15.27
N ARG A 15 -15.96 20.80 -16.17
CA ARG A 15 -16.77 19.61 -16.45
C ARG A 15 -15.92 18.43 -16.92
N SER A 16 -14.98 18.67 -17.85
CA SER A 16 -14.07 17.63 -18.34
C SER A 16 -13.19 17.03 -17.22
N PHE A 17 -12.74 17.84 -16.26
CA PHE A 17 -12.01 17.30 -15.11
C PHE A 17 -12.90 16.43 -14.22
N ILE A 18 -14.12 16.87 -13.93
CA ILE A 18 -15.08 16.12 -13.10
C ILE A 18 -15.40 14.77 -13.75
N GLU A 19 -15.81 14.77 -15.02
CA GLU A 19 -16.16 13.53 -15.74
C GLU A 19 -15.01 12.51 -15.75
N ARG A 20 -13.77 13.00 -15.92
CA ARG A 20 -12.58 12.13 -15.87
C ARG A 20 -12.31 11.57 -14.48
N VAL A 21 -12.54 12.35 -13.42
CA VAL A 21 -12.38 11.88 -12.05
C VAL A 21 -13.46 10.87 -11.69
N GLU A 22 -14.72 11.13 -12.06
CA GLU A 22 -15.83 10.19 -11.82
C GLU A 22 -15.60 8.85 -12.53
N GLN A 23 -15.09 8.88 -13.77
CA GLN A 23 -14.69 7.68 -14.48
C GLN A 23 -13.59 6.90 -13.75
N LEU A 24 -12.56 7.59 -13.25
CA LEU A 24 -11.49 6.97 -12.46
C LEU A 24 -12.00 6.42 -11.13
N GLU A 25 -12.94 7.09 -10.47
CA GLU A 25 -13.55 6.59 -9.23
C GLU A 25 -14.34 5.30 -9.48
N GLN A 26 -15.08 5.22 -10.59
CA GLN A 26 -15.76 4.00 -10.99
C GLN A 26 -14.77 2.86 -11.27
N GLU A 27 -13.69 3.13 -12.02
CA GLU A 27 -12.65 2.13 -12.29
C GLU A 27 -11.97 1.64 -11.00
N ILE A 28 -11.71 2.54 -10.04
CA ILE A 28 -11.17 2.18 -8.72
C ILE A 28 -12.16 1.29 -7.95
N ALA A 29 -13.46 1.59 -8.03
CA ALA A 29 -14.49 0.79 -7.38
C ALA A 29 -14.53 -0.63 -7.95
N ASP A 30 -14.52 -0.77 -9.28
CA ASP A 30 -14.54 -2.06 -9.98
C ASP A 30 -13.28 -2.88 -9.66
N LEU A 31 -12.10 -2.25 -9.68
CA LEU A 31 -10.83 -2.89 -9.29
C LEU A 31 -10.82 -3.31 -7.82
N THR A 32 -11.43 -2.50 -6.94
CA THR A 32 -11.55 -2.81 -5.52
C THR A 32 -12.46 -4.01 -5.31
N GLU A 33 -13.54 -4.13 -6.06
CA GLU A 33 -14.44 -5.27 -5.99
C GLU A 33 -13.77 -6.55 -6.51
N GLY A 34 -13.13 -6.51 -7.68
CA GLY A 34 -12.37 -7.64 -8.20
C GLY A 34 -11.28 -8.12 -7.23
N LYS A 35 -10.61 -7.19 -6.53
CA LYS A 35 -9.67 -7.53 -5.47
C LYS A 35 -10.33 -8.25 -4.28
N LYS A 36 -11.57 -7.90 -3.90
CA LYS A 36 -12.30 -8.62 -2.84
C LYS A 36 -12.68 -10.03 -3.28
N GLU A 37 -13.12 -10.19 -4.52
CA GLU A 37 -13.49 -11.49 -5.09
C GLU A 37 -12.31 -12.48 -5.04
N VAL A 38 -11.10 -12.05 -5.44
CA VAL A 38 -9.87 -12.87 -5.35
C VAL A 38 -9.58 -13.30 -3.91
N PHE A 39 -9.77 -12.41 -2.92
CA PHE A 39 -9.60 -12.81 -1.52
C PHE A 39 -10.71 -13.73 -1.02
N ALA A 40 -11.93 -13.61 -1.55
CA ALA A 40 -13.03 -14.50 -1.22
C ALA A 40 -12.80 -15.91 -1.80
N GLU A 41 -12.30 -16.00 -3.03
CA GLU A 41 -11.86 -17.25 -3.67
C GLU A 41 -10.76 -17.94 -2.85
N ALA A 42 -9.68 -17.21 -2.52
CA ALA A 42 -8.60 -17.75 -1.70
C ALA A 42 -9.09 -18.24 -0.32
N LYS A 43 -10.07 -17.56 0.28
CA LYS A 43 -10.70 -18.00 1.53
C LYS A 43 -11.49 -19.29 1.32
N GLY A 44 -12.22 -19.42 0.21
CA GLY A 44 -12.96 -20.63 -0.16
C GLY A 44 -12.06 -21.85 -0.39
N GLU A 45 -10.85 -21.62 -0.90
CA GLU A 45 -9.79 -22.63 -1.05
C GLU A 45 -9.08 -22.97 0.26
N GLY A 46 -9.34 -22.23 1.35
CA GLY A 46 -8.79 -22.49 2.69
C GLY A 46 -7.54 -21.69 3.06
N PHE A 47 -7.15 -20.69 2.27
CA PHE A 47 -6.02 -19.81 2.61
C PHE A 47 -6.39 -18.75 3.67
N ASP A 48 -5.42 -18.40 4.51
CA ASP A 48 -5.56 -17.26 5.43
C ASP A 48 -5.36 -15.93 4.69
N VAL A 49 -6.47 -15.25 4.44
CA VAL A 49 -6.52 -13.93 3.78
C VAL A 49 -5.71 -12.86 4.52
N LYS A 50 -5.55 -12.94 5.85
CA LYS A 50 -4.74 -11.98 6.61
C LYS A 50 -3.27 -12.11 6.26
N ILE A 51 -2.77 -13.35 6.20
CA ILE A 51 -1.38 -13.64 5.82
C ILE A 51 -1.12 -13.22 4.38
N LEU A 52 -2.05 -13.50 3.45
CA LEU A 52 -1.91 -13.05 2.06
C LEU A 52 -1.82 -11.52 1.94
N LYS A 53 -2.62 -10.77 2.72
CA LYS A 53 -2.55 -9.30 2.77
C LYS A 53 -1.22 -8.81 3.33
N GLU A 54 -0.69 -9.48 4.34
CA GLU A 54 0.62 -9.19 4.92
C GLU A 54 1.74 -9.40 3.90
N ILE A 55 1.74 -10.53 3.19
CA ILE A 55 2.68 -10.79 2.09
C ILE A 55 2.60 -9.70 1.03
N ILE A 56 1.41 -9.30 0.60
CA ILE A 56 1.24 -8.20 -0.37
C ILE A 56 1.80 -6.89 0.17
N LYS A 57 1.58 -6.58 1.44
CA LYS A 57 2.14 -5.37 2.08
C LYS A 57 3.67 -5.41 2.09
N LEU A 58 4.27 -6.52 2.51
CA LEU A 58 5.72 -6.72 2.50
C LEU A 58 6.27 -6.56 1.08
N ARG A 59 5.62 -7.16 0.08
CA ARG A 59 6.05 -7.07 -1.34
C ARG A 59 5.97 -5.66 -1.94
N LYS A 60 5.18 -4.76 -1.35
CA LYS A 60 5.07 -3.36 -1.77
C LYS A 60 6.16 -2.46 -1.19
N GLN A 61 6.81 -2.90 -0.12
CA GLN A 61 7.93 -2.17 0.45
C GLN A 61 9.15 -2.29 -0.46
N ASP A 62 9.99 -1.27 -0.43
CA ASP A 62 11.27 -1.31 -1.13
C ASP A 62 12.08 -2.53 -0.65
N LYS A 63 12.79 -3.16 -1.56
CA LYS A 63 13.51 -4.39 -1.24
C LYS A 63 14.75 -4.07 -0.38
N ASP A 64 15.46 -3.01 -0.70
CA ASP A 64 16.70 -2.64 -0.02
C ASP A 64 16.39 -2.17 1.40
N GLU A 65 15.32 -1.39 1.59
CA GLU A 65 14.83 -0.99 2.93
C GLU A 65 14.44 -2.20 3.80
N ARG A 66 13.84 -3.24 3.19
CA ARG A 66 13.49 -4.47 3.91
C ARG A 66 14.71 -5.28 4.30
N ASP A 67 15.64 -5.48 3.37
CA ASP A 67 16.86 -6.26 3.59
C ASP A 67 17.72 -5.58 4.69
N GLU A 68 17.79 -4.24 4.72
CA GLU A 68 18.45 -3.47 5.77
C GLU A 68 17.76 -3.65 7.13
N HIS A 69 16.42 -3.53 7.17
CA HIS A 69 15.64 -3.72 8.39
C HIS A 69 15.77 -5.15 8.96
N GLU A 70 15.72 -6.17 8.11
CA GLU A 70 15.90 -7.57 8.52
C GLU A 70 17.30 -7.81 9.10
N THR A 71 18.34 -7.24 8.48
CA THR A 71 19.72 -7.31 8.96
C THR A 71 19.86 -6.67 10.36
N LEU A 72 19.27 -5.49 10.56
CA LEU A 72 19.29 -4.80 11.85
C LEU A 72 18.50 -5.56 12.92
N LEU A 73 17.33 -6.09 12.57
CA LEU A 73 16.49 -6.86 13.48
C LEU A 73 17.21 -8.12 13.98
N ASP A 74 17.80 -8.88 13.06
CA ASP A 74 18.59 -10.08 13.37
C ASP A 74 19.80 -9.75 14.28
N LEU A 75 20.49 -8.63 14.02
CA LEU A 75 21.56 -8.15 14.89
C LEU A 75 21.07 -7.87 16.32
N TYR A 76 19.95 -7.14 16.46
CA TYR A 76 19.41 -6.82 17.79
C TYR A 76 18.86 -8.05 18.51
N MET A 77 18.21 -8.97 17.81
CA MET A 77 17.74 -10.22 18.40
C MET A 77 18.90 -11.06 18.93
N ARG A 78 19.97 -11.22 18.14
CA ARG A 78 21.20 -11.89 18.61
C ARG A 78 21.79 -11.23 19.85
N ALA A 79 21.86 -9.89 19.85
CA ALA A 79 22.40 -9.15 20.99
C ALA A 79 21.57 -9.34 22.28
N MET A 80 20.26 -9.61 22.18
CA MET A 80 19.41 -9.92 23.34
C MET A 80 19.55 -11.38 23.82
N GLU A 81 19.96 -12.28 22.93
CA GLU A 81 20.17 -13.70 23.24
C GLU A 81 21.60 -13.98 23.73
N GLU A 82 22.57 -13.13 23.37
CA GLU A 82 23.91 -13.17 23.93
C GLU A 82 23.84 -12.78 25.43
N PRO A 83 24.36 -13.62 26.34
CA PRO A 83 24.43 -13.25 27.75
C PRO A 83 25.29 -11.99 27.87
N GLU A 84 24.82 -11.00 28.62
CA GLU A 84 25.60 -9.79 28.85
C GLU A 84 27.02 -10.19 29.27
N PRO A 85 28.07 -9.60 28.65
CA PRO A 85 29.43 -9.89 29.07
C PRO A 85 29.49 -9.51 30.54
N VAL A 86 29.56 -10.53 31.41
CA VAL A 86 29.71 -10.33 32.84
C VAL A 86 30.93 -9.45 32.97
N ALA A 87 30.71 -8.18 33.35
CA ALA A 87 31.77 -7.22 33.51
C ALA A 87 32.78 -7.88 34.44
N LYS A 88 33.90 -8.34 33.88
CA LYS A 88 34.99 -8.85 34.69
C LYS A 88 35.51 -7.64 35.42
N ALA A 89 35.04 -7.49 36.66
CA ALA A 89 35.67 -6.63 37.63
C ALA A 89 37.14 -7.07 37.71
N ALA A 90 38.02 -6.21 37.20
CA ALA A 90 39.45 -6.22 37.40
C ALA A 90 39.93 -4.77 37.36
#